data_AF-A0A6L6VES6-F1
#
_entry.id   AF-A0A6L6VES6-F1
#
_cell.length_a   1.000
_cell.length_b   1.000
_cell.length_c   1.000
_cell.angle_alpha   90.00
_cell.angle_beta   90.00
_cell.angle_gamma   90.00
#
_symmetry.space_group_name_H-M   'P 1'
#
loop_
_entity.id
_entity.type
_entity.pdbx_description
1 polymer ?
#
loop_
_entity_poly.entity_id
_entity_poly.type
_entity_poly.pdbx_seq_one_letter_code
_entity_poly.pdbx_strand_id
1 'polypeptide(L)'
;MIYPDFHTKAFETDEERRAAASLPAAARQSMIKNVLYPYEKFVEISDKIRKFHRPVDGGEPDTGWIAGLLGEYRSGKTFILQNFARQFPPRLTDNGFEHGVVYVQARQDWDSLELGKQIYIMTGVPAVPRLTIASMNSKAARRLIECKTKLLIIDDAHCLFGAAGKRRAVYASLIKYLVDQANACNVLLAGPASIEGPMEADLQMKGRGGFPRYRVEGFDPKTPEGRNKFRIFLHGVDQRLPFRQLSDLAAKRYLPDLLEMTDGSLGLAMNIVIAAGYEAINDDAACIMPHHLRSASEDRLPSGKTFQPFAEVQAQ
;
A
#
# COMPACT_ATOMS: atom_id res chain seq x y z
N MET A 1 -11.96 -11.12 -5.21
CA MET A 1 -11.63 -9.68 -5.31
C MET A 1 -10.11 -9.56 -5.13
N ILE A 2 -9.39 -8.86 -6.01
CA ILE A 2 -7.91 -8.85 -6.02
C ILE A 2 -7.34 -7.95 -4.91
N TYR A 3 -8.12 -6.98 -4.43
CA TYR A 3 -7.71 -6.02 -3.40
C TYR A 3 -8.44 -6.25 -2.07
N PRO A 4 -7.85 -5.84 -0.93
CA PRO A 4 -8.51 -5.89 0.37
C PRO A 4 -9.83 -5.14 0.41
N ASP A 5 -10.72 -5.58 1.31
CA ASP A 5 -11.93 -4.83 1.66
C ASP A 5 -11.64 -3.81 2.76
N PHE A 6 -11.13 -2.65 2.32
CA PHE A 6 -10.70 -1.59 3.23
C PHE A 6 -11.86 -1.08 4.08
N HIS A 7 -11.70 -1.19 5.39
CA HIS A 7 -12.64 -0.67 6.36
C HIS A 7 -12.27 0.76 6.75
N THR A 8 -13.01 1.73 6.20
CA THR A 8 -12.73 3.17 6.36
C THR A 8 -13.74 3.91 7.25
N LYS A 9 -14.89 3.29 7.54
CA LYS A 9 -15.97 3.88 8.33
C LYS A 9 -15.59 3.93 9.82
N ALA A 10 -15.61 5.13 10.41
CA ALA A 10 -15.50 5.28 11.86
C ALA A 10 -16.83 4.92 12.55
N PHE A 11 -16.75 4.42 13.78
CA PHE A 11 -17.90 4.25 14.67
C PHE A 11 -17.96 5.46 15.60
N GLU A 12 -18.85 6.40 15.30
CA GLU A 12 -18.94 7.69 15.98
C GLU A 12 -19.88 7.64 17.18
N THR A 13 -20.84 6.72 17.18
CA THR A 13 -21.80 6.54 18.28
C THR A 13 -21.61 5.22 19.02
N ASP A 14 -22.10 5.17 20.26
CA ASP A 14 -22.14 3.94 21.05
C ASP A 14 -22.96 2.84 20.37
N GLU A 15 -24.04 3.22 19.68
CA GLU A 15 -24.89 2.28 18.94
C GLU A 15 -24.12 1.64 17.79
N GLU A 16 -23.39 2.44 17.00
CA GLU A 16 -22.55 1.94 15.92
C GLU A 16 -21.45 1.01 16.44
N ARG A 17 -20.82 1.33 17.58
CA ARG A 17 -19.82 0.47 18.22
C ARG A 17 -20.41 -0.84 18.71
N ARG A 18 -21.57 -0.80 19.36
CA ARG A 18 -22.28 -2.01 19.81
C ARG A 18 -22.66 -2.89 18.63
N ALA A 19 -23.17 -2.30 17.56
CA ALA A 19 -23.49 -3.01 16.32
C ALA A 19 -22.24 -3.68 15.74
N ALA A 20 -21.14 -2.94 15.57
CA ALA A 20 -19.89 -3.49 15.05
C ALA A 20 -19.30 -4.61 15.94
N ALA A 21 -19.36 -4.45 17.26
CA ALA A 21 -18.88 -5.45 18.21
C ALA A 21 -19.77 -6.69 18.29
N SER A 22 -21.04 -6.61 17.88
CA SER A 22 -21.98 -7.73 17.81
C SER A 22 -21.82 -8.60 16.56
N LEU A 23 -21.01 -8.15 15.59
CA LEU A 23 -20.71 -8.92 14.38
C LEU A 23 -19.95 -10.22 14.72
N PRO A 24 -20.08 -11.27 13.89
CA PRO A 24 -19.31 -12.49 14.04
C PRO A 24 -17.79 -12.23 14.08
N ALA A 25 -17.05 -13.04 14.82
CA ALA A 25 -15.60 -12.88 15.00
C ALA A 25 -14.85 -12.75 13.66
N ALA A 26 -15.21 -13.55 12.65
CA ALA A 26 -14.60 -13.48 11.32
C ALA A 26 -14.81 -12.12 10.62
N ALA A 27 -15.98 -11.50 10.78
CA ALA A 27 -16.26 -10.17 10.23
C ALA A 27 -15.44 -9.10 10.95
N ARG A 28 -15.41 -9.14 12.28
CA ARG A 28 -14.60 -8.24 13.11
C ARG A 28 -13.10 -8.37 12.79
N GLN A 29 -12.61 -9.59 12.65
CA GLN A 29 -11.23 -9.89 12.26
C GLN A 29 -10.88 -9.29 10.88
N SER A 30 -11.78 -9.42 9.89
CA SER A 30 -11.62 -8.81 8.57
C SER A 30 -11.56 -7.28 8.64
N MET A 31 -12.42 -6.66 9.45
CA MET A 31 -12.41 -5.21 9.67
C MET A 31 -11.10 -4.72 10.29
N ILE A 32 -10.58 -5.42 11.30
CA ILE A 32 -9.28 -5.10 11.91
C ILE A 32 -8.14 -5.27 10.89
N LYS A 33 -8.13 -6.38 10.14
CA LYS A 33 -7.09 -6.67 9.14
C LYS A 33 -6.99 -5.59 8.07
N ASN A 34 -8.13 -5.06 7.66
CA ASN A 34 -8.24 -4.16 6.52
C ASN A 34 -8.58 -2.72 6.95
N VAL A 35 -8.41 -2.37 8.22
CA VAL A 35 -8.68 -1.03 8.72
C VAL A 35 -7.81 -0.01 7.97
N LEU A 36 -8.43 1.04 7.47
CA LEU A 36 -7.75 2.10 6.73
C LEU A 36 -8.26 3.46 7.22
N TYR A 37 -7.38 4.15 7.94
CA TYR A 37 -7.60 5.55 8.29
C TYR A 37 -6.89 6.45 7.25
N PRO A 38 -7.62 7.25 6.46
CA PRO A 38 -7.03 8.16 5.48
C PRO A 38 -6.46 9.40 6.17
N TYR A 39 -5.31 9.25 6.83
CA TYR A 39 -4.56 10.35 7.44
C TYR A 39 -4.08 11.37 6.40
N GLU A 40 -3.67 12.56 6.84
CA GLU A 40 -3.31 13.69 5.97
C GLU A 40 -2.40 13.30 4.80
N LYS A 41 -1.30 12.59 5.06
CA LYS A 41 -0.35 12.16 4.01
C LYS A 41 -0.95 11.14 3.05
N PHE A 42 -1.84 10.26 3.53
CA PHE A 42 -2.57 9.33 2.67
C PHE A 42 -3.42 10.10 1.65
N VAL A 43 -4.13 11.13 2.10
CA VAL A 43 -4.98 11.98 1.24
C VAL A 43 -4.12 12.76 0.24
N GLU A 44 -3.04 13.39 0.71
CA GLU A 44 -2.10 14.13 -0.14
C GLU A 44 -1.52 13.25 -1.26
N ILE A 45 -1.05 12.04 -0.90
CA ILE A 45 -0.44 11.11 -1.86
C ILE A 45 -1.49 10.53 -2.80
N SER A 46 -2.68 10.20 -2.29
CA SER A 46 -3.79 9.75 -3.13
C SER A 46 -4.19 10.80 -4.16
N ASP A 47 -4.21 12.08 -3.80
CA ASP A 47 -4.47 13.17 -4.75
C ASP A 47 -3.33 13.34 -5.77
N LYS A 48 -2.06 13.17 -5.37
CA LYS A 48 -0.93 13.15 -6.31
C LYS A 48 -1.05 12.02 -7.33
N ILE A 49 -1.41 10.81 -6.89
CA ILE A 49 -1.64 9.66 -7.78
C ILE A 49 -2.85 9.92 -8.69
N ARG A 50 -3.94 10.49 -8.13
CA ARG A 50 -5.12 10.89 -8.90
C ARG A 50 -4.76 11.88 -10.00
N LYS A 51 -4.04 12.96 -9.68
CA LYS A 51 -3.57 13.96 -10.65
C LYS A 51 -2.62 13.38 -11.69
N PHE A 52 -1.77 12.45 -11.29
CA PHE A 52 -0.90 11.73 -12.22
C PHE A 52 -1.69 10.85 -13.20
N HIS A 53 -2.78 10.22 -12.76
CA HIS A 53 -3.63 9.41 -13.63
C HIS A 53 -4.59 10.27 -14.47
N ARG A 54 -5.21 11.29 -13.86
CA ARG A 54 -6.21 12.20 -14.42
C ARG A 54 -5.90 13.64 -13.98
N PRO A 55 -5.13 14.40 -14.78
CA PRO A 55 -4.65 15.73 -14.39
C PRO A 55 -5.75 16.79 -14.37
N VAL A 56 -6.82 16.60 -15.16
CA VAL A 56 -7.96 17.51 -15.25
C VAL A 56 -9.19 16.84 -14.67
N ASP A 57 -9.85 17.48 -13.72
CA ASP A 57 -11.11 16.98 -13.13
C ASP A 57 -12.21 16.90 -14.21
N GLY A 58 -12.83 15.73 -14.34
CA GLY A 58 -13.79 15.44 -15.41
C GLY A 58 -13.17 15.24 -16.80
N GLY A 59 -11.85 15.40 -16.95
CA GLY A 59 -11.13 15.17 -18.20
C GLY A 59 -10.70 13.72 -18.43
N GLU A 60 -9.97 13.51 -19.52
CA GLU A 60 -9.40 12.21 -19.88
C GLU A 60 -8.16 11.86 -19.04
N PRO A 61 -7.88 10.56 -18.84
CA PRO A 61 -6.61 10.12 -18.28
C PRO A 61 -5.41 10.52 -19.14
N ASP A 62 -4.32 10.86 -18.49
CA ASP A 62 -3.06 11.16 -19.16
C ASP A 62 -2.25 9.87 -19.41
N THR A 63 -1.32 9.91 -20.36
CA THR A 63 -0.51 8.76 -20.78
C THR A 63 0.91 9.19 -21.14
N GLY A 64 1.86 8.26 -21.12
CA GLY A 64 3.23 8.57 -21.58
C GLY A 64 4.19 8.97 -20.46
N TRP A 65 3.75 9.03 -19.20
CA TRP A 65 4.54 9.51 -18.08
C TRP A 65 4.97 8.40 -17.12
N ILE A 66 6.11 8.61 -16.45
CA ILE A 66 6.61 7.72 -15.40
C ILE A 66 6.80 8.51 -14.10
N ALA A 67 6.23 8.01 -13.00
CA ALA A 67 6.38 8.59 -11.66
C ALA A 67 6.85 7.56 -10.64
N GLY A 68 7.37 8.04 -9.51
CA GLY A 68 7.80 7.22 -8.38
C GLY A 68 6.93 7.47 -7.15
N LEU A 69 6.41 6.41 -6.52
CA LEU A 69 5.86 6.44 -5.16
C LEU A 69 6.89 5.83 -4.20
N LEU A 70 7.62 6.70 -3.49
CA LEU A 70 8.85 6.33 -2.80
C LEU A 70 8.68 6.38 -1.29
N GLY A 71 9.23 5.41 -0.58
CA GLY A 71 9.22 5.44 0.89
C GLY A 71 9.75 4.15 1.49
N GLU A 72 10.08 4.19 2.76
CA GLU A 72 10.64 3.03 3.48
C GLU A 72 9.70 1.83 3.52
N TYR A 73 10.25 0.65 3.79
CA TYR A 73 9.43 -0.54 4.00
C TYR A 73 8.37 -0.30 5.08
N ARG A 74 7.17 -0.84 4.88
CA ARG A 74 6.04 -0.68 5.79
C ARG A 74 5.56 0.78 6.00
N SER A 75 5.84 1.70 5.07
CA SER A 75 5.30 3.06 5.12
C SER A 75 3.82 3.21 4.69
N GLY A 76 3.15 2.12 4.27
CA GLY A 76 1.74 2.15 3.84
C GLY A 76 1.51 2.34 2.32
N LYS A 77 2.58 2.37 1.51
CA LYS A 77 2.49 2.49 0.03
C LYS A 77 1.51 1.52 -0.60
N THR A 78 1.64 0.23 -0.30
CA THR A 78 0.78 -0.82 -0.88
C THR A 78 -0.71 -0.58 -0.58
N PHE A 79 -1.06 -0.15 0.63
CA PHE A 79 -2.45 0.16 0.98
C PHE A 79 -2.97 1.37 0.20
N ILE A 80 -2.16 2.42 0.03
CA ILE A 80 -2.52 3.59 -0.81
C ILE A 80 -2.79 3.13 -2.25
N LEU A 81 -1.88 2.34 -2.83
CA LEU A 81 -1.97 1.88 -4.21
C LEU A 81 -3.17 0.95 -4.44
N GLN A 82 -3.38 -0.02 -3.55
CA GLN A 82 -4.50 -0.94 -3.65
C GLN A 82 -5.83 -0.24 -3.44
N ASN A 83 -5.91 0.71 -2.49
CA ASN A 83 -7.11 1.53 -2.29
C ASN A 83 -7.42 2.39 -3.52
N PHE A 84 -6.38 2.92 -4.18
CA PHE A 84 -6.55 3.64 -5.44
C PHE A 84 -7.02 2.71 -6.56
N ALA A 85 -6.32 1.59 -6.80
CA ALA A 85 -6.64 0.66 -7.88
C ALA A 85 -8.05 0.06 -7.76
N ARG A 86 -8.53 -0.17 -6.53
CA ARG A 86 -9.90 -0.65 -6.25
C ARG A 86 -10.98 0.30 -6.76
N GLN A 87 -10.72 1.60 -6.87
CA GLN A 87 -11.68 2.59 -7.39
C GLN A 87 -11.93 2.45 -8.90
N PHE A 88 -11.12 1.62 -9.59
CA PHE A 88 -11.21 1.37 -11.02
C PHE A 88 -11.42 -0.13 -11.29
N PRO A 89 -12.56 -0.71 -10.87
CA PRO A 89 -12.84 -2.12 -11.13
C PRO A 89 -12.95 -2.39 -12.64
N PRO A 90 -12.65 -3.62 -13.10
CA PRO A 90 -12.80 -3.98 -14.51
C PRO A 90 -14.24 -3.76 -14.97
N ARG A 91 -14.41 -3.19 -16.17
CA ARG A 91 -15.73 -2.98 -16.79
C ARG A 91 -15.91 -3.95 -17.94
N LEU A 92 -17.01 -4.70 -17.92
CA LEU A 92 -17.40 -5.52 -19.07
C LEU A 92 -17.98 -4.60 -20.15
N THR A 93 -17.47 -4.74 -21.36
CA THR A 93 -17.91 -4.02 -22.55
C THR A 93 -18.16 -5.03 -23.69
N ASP A 94 -18.70 -4.55 -24.81
CA ASP A 94 -18.92 -5.38 -26.00
C ASP A 94 -17.63 -5.98 -26.56
N ASN A 95 -16.48 -5.37 -26.27
CA ASN A 95 -15.15 -5.81 -26.70
C ASN A 95 -14.39 -6.61 -25.62
N GLY A 96 -15.05 -7.00 -24.54
CA GLY A 96 -14.47 -7.70 -23.39
C GLY A 96 -14.22 -6.79 -22.19
N PHE A 97 -13.25 -7.14 -21.35
CA PHE A 97 -12.96 -6.40 -20.12
C PHE A 97 -12.01 -5.22 -20.35
N GLU A 98 -12.46 -4.05 -19.94
CA GLU A 98 -11.63 -2.86 -19.79
C GLU A 98 -11.05 -2.80 -18.38
N HIS A 99 -9.73 -2.61 -18.28
CA HIS A 99 -8.97 -2.49 -17.04
C HIS A 99 -8.28 -1.13 -17.02
N GLY A 100 -8.98 -0.07 -16.60
CA GLY A 100 -8.45 1.30 -16.60
C GLY A 100 -7.19 1.47 -15.72
N VAL A 101 -7.10 0.71 -14.62
CA VAL A 101 -5.91 0.64 -13.78
C VAL A 101 -5.50 -0.82 -13.62
N VAL A 102 -4.22 -1.10 -13.86
CA VAL A 102 -3.62 -2.43 -13.65
C VAL A 102 -2.59 -2.30 -12.54
N TYR A 103 -2.69 -3.15 -11.52
CA TYR A 103 -1.74 -3.23 -10.41
C TYR A 103 -0.98 -4.55 -10.50
N VAL A 104 0.35 -4.49 -10.43
CA VAL A 104 1.21 -5.67 -10.29
C VAL A 104 2.16 -5.45 -9.12
N GLN A 105 2.43 -6.51 -8.35
CA GLN A 105 3.43 -6.49 -7.29
C GLN A 105 4.64 -7.31 -7.71
N ALA A 106 5.77 -6.64 -7.95
CA ALA A 106 6.96 -7.28 -8.48
C ALA A 106 7.66 -8.16 -7.44
N ARG A 107 8.25 -9.26 -7.91
CA ARG A 107 9.07 -10.15 -7.09
C ARG A 107 10.51 -10.19 -7.61
N GLN A 108 11.46 -10.51 -6.73
CA GLN A 108 12.88 -10.55 -7.07
C GLN A 108 13.23 -11.60 -8.13
N ASP A 109 12.44 -12.67 -8.21
CA ASP A 109 12.61 -13.77 -9.15
C ASP A 109 11.98 -13.52 -10.53
N TRP A 110 11.21 -12.44 -10.70
CA TRP A 110 10.61 -12.10 -11.99
C TRP A 110 11.67 -11.71 -12.99
N ASP A 111 11.63 -12.27 -14.19
CA ASP A 111 12.29 -11.72 -15.37
C ASP A 111 11.31 -10.84 -16.18
N SER A 112 11.74 -10.31 -17.32
CA SER A 112 10.86 -9.49 -18.17
C SER A 112 9.69 -10.31 -18.73
N LEU A 113 9.88 -11.61 -18.95
CA LEU A 113 8.83 -12.50 -19.44
C LEU A 113 7.73 -12.65 -18.38
N GLU A 114 8.11 -12.81 -17.12
CA GLU A 114 7.19 -12.94 -16.01
C GLU A 114 6.39 -11.66 -15.79
N LEU A 115 7.01 -10.48 -15.84
CA LEU A 115 6.26 -9.21 -15.79
C LEU A 115 5.20 -9.13 -16.91
N GLY A 116 5.54 -9.54 -18.14
CA GLY A 116 4.59 -9.62 -19.24
C GLY A 116 3.43 -10.58 -18.98
N LYS A 117 3.70 -11.77 -18.42
CA LYS A 117 2.64 -12.73 -18.04
C LYS A 117 1.72 -12.18 -16.94
N GLN A 118 2.28 -11.48 -15.97
CA GLN A 118 1.51 -10.92 -14.86
C GLN A 118 0.53 -9.86 -15.34
N ILE A 119 0.90 -9.05 -16.33
CA ILE A 119 -0.04 -8.14 -17.02
C ILE A 119 -1.21 -8.91 -17.66
N TYR A 120 -0.95 -10.05 -18.29
CA TYR A 120 -2.01 -10.90 -18.86
C TYR A 120 -2.96 -11.46 -17.80
N ILE A 121 -2.40 -11.99 -16.70
CA ILE A 121 -3.17 -12.54 -15.59
C ILE A 121 -4.05 -11.45 -14.98
N MET A 122 -3.47 -10.28 -14.72
CA MET A 122 -4.18 -9.14 -14.10
C MET A 122 -5.25 -8.51 -15.01
N THR A 123 -5.15 -8.73 -16.33
CA THR A 123 -6.17 -8.32 -17.31
C THR A 123 -7.14 -9.47 -17.66
N GLY A 124 -7.21 -10.51 -16.84
CA GLY A 124 -8.25 -11.55 -16.92
C GLY A 124 -7.97 -12.68 -17.91
N VAL A 125 -6.73 -12.86 -18.39
CA VAL A 125 -6.38 -13.98 -19.27
C VAL A 125 -5.87 -15.17 -18.43
N PRO A 126 -6.58 -16.30 -18.41
CA PRO A 126 -6.25 -17.43 -17.52
C PRO A 126 -5.04 -18.26 -17.97
N ALA A 127 -4.73 -18.25 -19.27
CA ALA A 127 -3.61 -19.00 -19.84
C ALA A 127 -2.78 -18.12 -20.76
N VAL A 128 -1.54 -17.83 -20.36
CA VAL A 128 -0.61 -17.07 -21.19
C VAL A 128 0.08 -18.04 -22.17
N PRO A 129 0.01 -17.80 -23.49
CA PRO A 129 0.69 -18.66 -24.46
C PRO A 129 2.21 -18.74 -24.19
N ARG A 130 2.83 -19.88 -24.52
CA ARG A 130 4.30 -19.99 -24.51
C ARG A 130 4.88 -19.08 -25.60
N LEU A 131 5.54 -18.01 -25.19
CA LEU A 131 6.11 -17.01 -26.08
C LEU A 131 7.57 -16.75 -25.71
N THR A 132 8.33 -16.24 -26.69
CA THR A 132 9.64 -15.65 -26.42
C THR A 132 9.49 -14.37 -25.59
N ILE A 133 10.56 -13.96 -24.92
CA ILE A 133 10.59 -12.72 -24.11
C ILE A 133 10.17 -11.50 -24.94
N ALA A 134 10.75 -11.35 -26.13
CA ALA A 134 10.45 -10.22 -27.02
C ALA A 134 8.97 -10.21 -27.45
N SER A 135 8.44 -11.37 -27.89
CA SER A 135 7.03 -11.48 -28.26
C SER A 135 6.09 -11.24 -27.08
N MET A 136 6.47 -11.67 -25.86
CA MET A 136 5.68 -11.42 -24.66
C MET A 136 5.60 -9.93 -24.33
N ASN A 137 6.73 -9.22 -24.36
CA ASN A 137 6.79 -7.79 -24.08
C ASN A 137 5.90 -6.99 -25.03
N SER A 138 5.99 -7.28 -26.34
CA SER A 138 5.13 -6.67 -27.36
C SER A 138 3.65 -6.95 -27.13
N LYS A 139 3.33 -8.20 -26.80
CA LYS A 139 1.95 -8.63 -26.56
C LYS A 139 1.37 -8.06 -25.26
N ALA A 140 2.17 -7.96 -24.20
CA ALA A 140 1.75 -7.34 -22.94
C ALA A 140 1.41 -5.86 -23.12
N ALA A 141 2.22 -5.12 -23.89
CA ALA A 141 1.91 -3.73 -24.22
C ALA A 141 0.59 -3.61 -25.01
N ARG A 142 0.43 -4.43 -26.04
CA ARG A 142 -0.80 -4.49 -26.83
C ARG A 142 -2.01 -4.85 -25.97
N ARG A 143 -1.85 -5.77 -25.01
CA ARG A 143 -2.91 -6.14 -24.08
C ARG A 143 -3.38 -4.96 -23.23
N LEU A 144 -2.45 -4.15 -22.72
CA LEU A 144 -2.82 -2.93 -21.98
C LEU A 144 -3.60 -1.94 -22.86
N ILE A 145 -3.25 -1.81 -24.14
CA ILE A 145 -4.00 -0.99 -25.11
C ILE A 145 -5.41 -1.55 -25.31
N GLU A 146 -5.52 -2.85 -25.58
CA GLU A 146 -6.80 -3.54 -25.82
C GLU A 146 -7.73 -3.45 -24.59
N CYS A 147 -7.16 -3.54 -23.39
CA CYS A 147 -7.89 -3.36 -22.13
C CYS A 147 -8.12 -1.89 -21.75
N LYS A 148 -7.74 -0.93 -22.59
CA LYS A 148 -7.84 0.52 -22.33
C LYS A 148 -7.22 0.93 -20.98
N THR A 149 -6.13 0.28 -20.59
CA THR A 149 -5.41 0.64 -19.36
C THR A 149 -4.78 2.01 -19.51
N LYS A 150 -4.99 2.88 -18.52
CA LYS A 150 -4.48 4.25 -18.46
C LYS A 150 -3.48 4.48 -17.33
N LEU A 151 -3.42 3.57 -16.37
CA LEU A 151 -2.37 3.55 -15.35
C LEU A 151 -1.92 2.12 -15.05
N LEU A 152 -0.61 1.87 -15.17
CA LEU A 152 0.06 0.67 -14.69
C LEU A 152 0.80 0.99 -13.39
N ILE A 153 0.42 0.35 -12.30
CA ILE A 153 1.10 0.43 -11.01
C ILE A 153 2.00 -0.80 -10.87
N ILE A 154 3.30 -0.58 -10.63
CA ILE A 154 4.26 -1.62 -10.28
C ILE A 154 4.70 -1.40 -8.84
N ASP A 155 4.09 -2.13 -7.91
CA ASP A 155 4.53 -2.17 -6.51
C ASP A 155 5.76 -3.05 -6.36
N ASP A 156 6.54 -2.81 -5.31
CA ASP A 156 7.85 -3.43 -5.09
C ASP A 156 8.80 -3.33 -6.31
N ALA A 157 8.75 -2.22 -7.05
CA ALA A 157 9.56 -2.01 -8.27
C ALA A 157 11.08 -2.10 -8.03
N HIS A 158 11.54 -1.91 -6.79
CA HIS A 158 12.93 -2.17 -6.40
C HIS A 158 13.36 -3.63 -6.64
N CYS A 159 12.45 -4.60 -6.66
CA CYS A 159 12.73 -5.98 -7.08
C CYS A 159 13.22 -6.05 -8.53
N LEU A 160 12.73 -5.16 -9.40
CA LEU A 160 13.12 -5.09 -10.81
C LEU A 160 14.38 -4.22 -10.99
N PHE A 161 14.39 -3.04 -10.38
CA PHE A 161 15.45 -2.04 -10.56
C PHE A 161 16.67 -2.23 -9.65
N GLY A 162 16.52 -2.99 -8.55
CA GLY A 162 17.60 -3.39 -7.66
C GLY A 162 18.57 -4.40 -8.31
N ALA A 163 18.14 -5.08 -9.38
CA ALA A 163 19.05 -5.88 -10.19
C ALA A 163 20.17 -5.02 -10.79
N ALA A 164 21.37 -5.60 -10.94
CA ALA A 164 22.52 -4.93 -11.54
C ALA A 164 22.66 -5.22 -13.04
N GLY A 165 23.33 -4.32 -13.76
CA GLY A 165 23.77 -4.52 -15.14
C GLY A 165 22.64 -4.79 -16.14
N LYS A 166 22.82 -5.81 -16.98
CA LYS A 166 21.96 -6.12 -18.13
C LYS A 166 20.49 -6.36 -17.74
N ARG A 167 20.22 -6.93 -16.57
CA ARG A 167 18.86 -7.26 -16.13
C ARG A 167 18.03 -5.98 -15.90
N ARG A 168 18.61 -4.96 -15.26
CA ARG A 168 17.99 -3.64 -15.08
C ARG A 168 17.64 -2.98 -16.41
N ALA A 169 18.57 -3.01 -17.36
CA ALA A 169 18.37 -2.45 -18.69
C ALA A 169 17.21 -3.12 -19.44
N VAL A 170 17.01 -4.43 -19.25
CA VAL A 170 15.87 -5.16 -19.84
C VAL A 170 14.53 -4.69 -19.26
N TYR A 171 14.41 -4.50 -17.95
CA TYR A 171 13.16 -3.96 -17.37
C TYR A 171 12.92 -2.51 -17.76
N ALA A 172 13.95 -1.67 -17.76
CA ALA A 172 13.85 -0.29 -18.22
C ALA A 172 13.40 -0.25 -19.69
N SER A 173 13.94 -1.12 -20.55
CA SER A 173 13.51 -1.24 -21.94
C SER A 173 12.07 -1.71 -22.08
N LEU A 174 11.59 -2.61 -21.21
CA LEU A 174 10.20 -3.05 -21.21
C LEU A 174 9.27 -1.90 -20.81
N ILE A 175 9.56 -1.22 -19.70
CA ILE A 175 8.75 -0.07 -19.24
C ILE A 175 8.77 1.03 -20.30
N LYS A 176 9.93 1.33 -20.88
CA LYS A 176 10.05 2.21 -22.05
C LYS A 176 9.13 1.78 -23.18
N TYR A 177 9.14 0.50 -23.55
CA TYR A 177 8.29 -0.01 -24.62
C TYR A 177 6.80 0.16 -24.30
N LEU A 178 6.39 -0.09 -23.05
CA LEU A 178 5.01 0.13 -22.58
C LEU A 178 4.61 1.61 -22.66
N VAL A 179 5.52 2.54 -22.38
CA VAL A 179 5.24 3.97 -22.39
C VAL A 179 5.29 4.56 -23.80
N ASP A 180 6.35 4.28 -24.57
CA ASP A 180 6.61 4.89 -25.89
C ASP A 180 5.74 4.32 -27.01
N GLN A 181 5.71 2.99 -27.14
CA GLN A 181 5.11 2.34 -28.31
C GLN A 181 3.60 2.22 -28.17
N ALA A 182 3.13 2.08 -26.94
CA ALA A 182 1.71 1.95 -26.68
C ALA A 182 1.03 3.31 -26.46
N ASN A 183 1.78 4.32 -25.95
CA ASN A 183 1.24 5.54 -25.32
C ASN A 183 -0.07 5.27 -24.57
N ALA A 184 -0.14 4.10 -23.94
CA ALA A 184 -1.40 3.53 -23.52
C ALA A 184 -1.76 4.05 -22.13
N CYS A 185 -0.75 4.14 -21.27
CA CYS A 185 -0.89 4.40 -19.86
C CYS A 185 0.30 5.18 -19.31
N ASN A 186 0.07 5.79 -18.15
CA ASN A 186 1.13 6.20 -17.24
C ASN A 186 1.64 4.99 -16.44
N VAL A 187 2.90 5.06 -15.99
CA VAL A 187 3.53 4.03 -15.16
C VAL A 187 3.92 4.62 -13.80
N LEU A 188 3.39 4.05 -12.72
CA LEU A 188 3.74 4.40 -11.36
C LEU A 188 4.60 3.29 -10.74
N LEU A 189 5.85 3.61 -10.42
CA LEU A 189 6.80 2.71 -9.79
C LEU A 189 6.82 2.94 -8.28
N ALA A 190 6.47 1.95 -7.48
CA ALA A 190 6.47 2.07 -6.03
C ALA A 190 7.55 1.22 -5.35
N GLY A 191 8.16 1.78 -4.30
CA GLY A 191 9.20 1.08 -3.54
C GLY A 191 10.05 2.01 -2.69
N PRO A 192 11.19 1.53 -2.16
CA PRO A 192 12.17 2.35 -1.46
C PRO A 192 12.87 3.36 -2.38
N ALA A 193 13.56 4.33 -1.77
CA ALA A 193 14.31 5.38 -2.48
C ALA A 193 15.43 4.84 -3.38
N SER A 194 15.83 3.58 -3.23
CA SER A 194 16.84 2.93 -4.09
C SER A 194 16.45 2.86 -5.57
N ILE A 195 15.18 3.08 -5.93
CA ILE A 195 14.72 3.18 -7.32
C ILE A 195 15.20 4.49 -7.98
N GLU A 196 15.45 5.55 -7.20
CA GLU A 196 15.76 6.89 -7.74
C GLU A 196 17.03 6.93 -8.58
N GLY A 197 18.15 6.45 -8.03
CA GLY A 197 19.44 6.49 -8.73
C GLY A 197 19.41 5.80 -10.10
N PRO A 198 18.92 4.54 -10.20
CA PRO A 198 18.69 3.87 -11.47
C PRO A 198 17.83 4.67 -12.47
N MET A 199 16.79 5.34 -11.99
CA MET A 199 15.85 6.10 -12.84
C MET A 199 16.44 7.43 -13.32
N GLU A 200 17.26 8.09 -12.51
CA GLU A 200 17.94 9.33 -12.88
C GLU A 200 19.11 9.12 -13.85
N ALA A 201 19.83 8.00 -13.69
CA ALA A 201 20.96 7.65 -14.55
C ALA A 201 20.53 7.29 -15.98
N ASP A 202 19.29 6.83 -16.16
CA ASP A 202 18.74 6.51 -17.47
C ASP A 202 18.07 7.75 -18.09
N LEU A 203 18.79 8.44 -18.98
CA LEU A 203 18.29 9.62 -19.70
C LEU A 203 16.99 9.35 -20.46
N GLN A 204 16.77 8.11 -20.91
CA GLN A 204 15.55 7.76 -21.59
C GLN A 204 14.39 7.80 -20.59
N MET A 205 14.55 7.22 -19.41
CA MET A 205 13.52 7.23 -18.36
C MET A 205 13.24 8.64 -17.84
N LYS A 206 14.29 9.43 -17.63
CA LYS A 206 14.18 10.85 -17.22
C LYS A 206 13.41 11.69 -18.25
N GLY A 207 13.52 11.39 -19.54
CA GLY A 207 12.78 12.07 -20.61
C GLY A 207 11.25 11.90 -20.56
N ARG A 208 10.72 10.98 -19.74
CA ARG A 208 9.28 10.68 -19.62
C ARG A 208 8.65 11.38 -18.42
N GLY A 209 8.83 12.71 -18.37
CA GLY A 209 8.25 13.58 -17.34
C GLY A 209 9.17 13.89 -16.15
N GLY A 210 10.47 13.62 -16.25
CA GLY A 210 11.43 13.98 -15.20
C GLY A 210 11.35 13.13 -13.92
N PHE A 211 10.52 12.09 -13.92
CA PHE A 211 10.30 11.18 -12.80
C PHE A 211 9.86 11.89 -11.51
N PRO A 212 8.64 12.48 -11.46
CA PRO A 212 8.11 13.08 -10.25
C PRO A 212 8.04 12.05 -9.12
N ARG A 213 8.44 12.47 -7.92
CA ARG A 213 8.58 11.61 -6.73
C ARG A 213 7.53 11.99 -5.70
N TYR A 214 6.67 11.04 -5.38
CA TYR A 214 5.69 11.16 -4.31
C TYR A 214 6.24 10.40 -3.09
N ARG A 215 6.69 11.12 -2.07
CA ARG A 215 7.32 10.52 -0.88
C ARG A 215 6.27 10.15 0.17
N VAL A 216 6.25 8.88 0.58
CA VAL A 216 5.46 8.33 1.68
C VAL A 216 6.41 8.07 2.84
N GLU A 217 6.44 9.02 3.77
CA GLU A 217 7.29 8.97 4.96
C GLU A 217 6.50 8.45 6.16
N GLY A 218 7.21 7.82 7.09
CA GLY A 218 6.66 7.48 8.41
C GLY A 218 6.44 8.73 9.25
N PHE A 219 6.01 8.53 10.48
CA PHE A 219 5.89 9.62 11.45
C PHE A 219 7.25 9.82 12.12
N ASP A 220 7.79 11.03 12.12
CA ASP A 220 9.08 11.27 12.79
C ASP A 220 8.92 11.23 14.33
N PRO A 221 9.45 10.22 15.04
CA PRO A 221 9.29 10.12 16.48
C PRO A 221 10.06 11.22 17.24
N LYS A 222 11.07 11.84 16.61
CA LYS A 222 11.97 12.81 17.23
C LYS A 222 11.34 14.19 17.33
N THR A 223 10.41 14.53 16.43
CA THR A 223 9.75 15.85 16.42
C THR A 223 8.40 15.83 17.16
N PRO A 224 8.03 16.93 17.85
CA PRO A 224 6.69 17.05 18.45
C PRO A 224 5.56 16.90 17.42
N GLU A 225 5.77 17.40 16.21
CA GLU A 225 4.80 17.31 15.11
C GLU A 225 4.61 15.86 14.66
N GLY A 226 5.69 15.11 14.42
CA GLY A 226 5.61 13.71 14.00
C GLY A 226 4.94 12.83 15.06
N ARG A 227 5.27 13.03 16.35
CA ARG A 227 4.56 12.36 17.46
C ARG A 227 3.08 12.70 17.50
N ASN A 228 2.70 13.96 17.27
CA ASN A 228 1.29 14.36 17.24
C ASN A 228 0.55 13.75 16.04
N LYS A 229 1.17 13.72 14.85
CA LYS A 229 0.61 13.07 13.66
C LYS A 229 0.41 11.57 13.88
N PHE A 230 1.36 10.89 14.53
CA PHE A 230 1.23 9.48 14.91
C PHE A 230 0.07 9.25 15.89
N ARG A 231 -0.08 10.11 16.89
CA ARG A 231 -1.20 10.06 17.83
C ARG A 231 -2.56 10.23 17.15
N ILE A 232 -2.67 11.19 16.22
CA ILE A 232 -3.89 11.40 15.41
C ILE A 232 -4.17 10.16 14.57
N PHE A 233 -3.14 9.58 13.95
CA PHE A 233 -3.27 8.33 13.20
C PHE A 233 -3.82 7.18 14.06
N LEU A 234 -3.24 6.94 15.23
CA LEU A 234 -3.68 5.89 16.15
C LEU A 234 -5.13 6.09 16.61
N HIS A 235 -5.52 7.33 16.92
CA HIS A 235 -6.89 7.65 17.28
C HIS A 235 -7.86 7.36 16.12
N GLY A 236 -7.50 7.78 14.90
CA GLY A 236 -8.31 7.51 13.71
C GLY A 236 -8.46 6.02 13.40
N VAL A 237 -7.42 5.22 13.66
CA VAL A 237 -7.50 3.75 13.59
C VAL A 237 -8.43 3.20 14.67
N ASP A 238 -8.26 3.60 15.93
CA ASP A 238 -9.07 3.13 17.08
C ASP A 238 -10.57 3.42 16.90
N GLN A 239 -10.89 4.56 16.28
CA GLN A 239 -12.27 4.91 15.94
C GLN A 239 -12.94 3.92 14.99
N ARG A 240 -12.16 3.15 14.22
CA ARG A 240 -12.62 2.18 13.22
C ARG A 240 -12.47 0.73 13.69
N LEU A 241 -11.99 0.50 14.91
CA LEU A 241 -11.90 -0.87 15.41
C LEU A 241 -13.28 -1.37 15.88
N PRO A 242 -13.66 -2.63 15.59
CA PRO A 242 -14.99 -3.17 15.87
C PRO A 242 -15.11 -3.65 17.33
N PHE A 243 -14.92 -2.71 18.25
CA PHE A 243 -14.96 -2.90 19.69
C PHE A 243 -16.05 -2.04 20.33
N ARG A 244 -16.59 -2.50 21.46
CA ARG A 244 -17.67 -1.81 22.20
C ARG A 244 -17.19 -0.47 22.76
N GLN A 245 -15.90 -0.36 23.05
CA GLN A 245 -15.24 0.83 23.59
C GLN A 245 -14.02 1.18 22.74
N LEU A 246 -13.56 2.43 22.84
CA LEU A 246 -12.25 2.82 22.32
C LEU A 246 -11.15 2.10 23.12
N SER A 247 -10.10 1.67 22.43
CA SER A 247 -8.93 1.08 23.05
C SER A 247 -7.99 2.14 23.62
N ASP A 248 -8.23 3.40 23.29
CA ASP A 248 -7.42 4.58 23.65
C ASP A 248 -5.98 4.41 23.15
N LEU A 249 -5.79 3.94 21.90
CA LEU A 249 -4.47 3.71 21.31
C LEU A 249 -3.59 4.97 21.29
N ALA A 250 -4.23 6.13 21.26
CA ALA A 250 -3.60 7.45 21.27
C ALA A 250 -3.25 7.96 22.68
N ALA A 251 -3.49 7.15 23.72
CA ALA A 251 -3.20 7.51 25.10
C ALA A 251 -1.72 7.84 25.30
N LYS A 252 -1.44 8.87 26.10
CA LYS A 252 -0.07 9.26 26.47
C LYS A 252 0.74 8.10 27.07
N ARG A 253 0.09 7.14 27.72
CA ARG A 253 0.72 5.95 28.31
C ARG A 253 1.24 4.95 27.27
N TYR A 254 0.64 4.86 26.08
CA TYR A 254 1.01 3.89 25.06
C TYR A 254 1.95 4.46 23.99
N LEU A 255 1.92 5.78 23.77
CA LEU A 255 2.69 6.43 22.72
C LEU A 255 4.20 6.19 22.80
N PRO A 256 4.87 6.27 23.97
CA PRO A 256 6.31 6.02 24.05
C PRO A 256 6.68 4.62 23.54
N ASP A 257 5.94 3.61 23.99
CA ASP A 257 6.21 2.20 23.67
C ASP A 257 5.91 1.91 22.21
N LEU A 258 4.80 2.42 21.67
CA LEU A 258 4.48 2.29 20.26
C LEU A 258 5.54 2.98 19.38
N LEU A 259 6.03 4.15 19.77
CA LEU A 259 7.07 4.85 19.01
C LEU A 259 8.41 4.11 19.08
N GLU A 260 8.82 3.62 20.25
CA GLU A 260 10.06 2.84 20.42
C GLU A 260 10.03 1.53 19.63
N MET A 261 8.88 0.84 19.62
CA MET A 261 8.73 -0.44 18.92
C MET A 261 8.64 -0.30 17.40
N THR A 262 8.22 0.86 16.91
CA THR A 262 7.89 1.05 15.49
C THR A 262 8.79 2.04 14.77
N ASP A 263 9.57 2.83 15.51
CA ASP A 263 10.31 3.99 14.98
C ASP A 263 9.41 4.91 14.12
N GLY A 264 8.15 5.03 14.51
CA GLY A 264 7.13 5.79 13.78
C GLY A 264 6.69 5.19 12.44
N SER A 265 7.06 3.93 12.14
CA SER A 265 6.59 3.20 10.97
C SER A 265 5.11 2.80 11.11
N LEU A 266 4.28 3.30 10.20
CA LEU A 266 2.85 3.02 10.14
C LEU A 266 2.56 1.52 10.10
N GLY A 267 3.22 0.78 9.21
CA GLY A 267 2.95 -0.65 9.03
C GLY A 267 3.48 -1.50 10.20
N LEU A 268 4.56 -1.08 10.87
CA LEU A 268 4.98 -1.74 12.11
C LEU A 268 3.95 -1.53 13.23
N ALA A 269 3.44 -0.30 13.38
CA ALA A 269 2.39 0.00 14.35
C ALA A 269 1.12 -0.83 14.07
N MET A 270 0.70 -0.90 12.81
CA MET A 270 -0.46 -1.71 12.42
C MET A 270 -0.25 -3.21 12.66
N ASN A 271 0.97 -3.75 12.52
CA ASN A 271 1.23 -5.15 12.84
C ASN A 271 0.96 -5.46 14.32
N ILE A 272 1.26 -4.52 15.23
CA ILE A 272 0.98 -4.66 16.67
C ILE A 272 -0.52 -4.54 16.91
N VAL A 273 -1.16 -3.48 16.39
CA VAL A 273 -2.60 -3.22 16.57
C VAL A 273 -3.46 -4.37 16.03
N ILE A 274 -3.12 -4.91 14.86
CA ILE A 274 -3.86 -6.03 14.26
C ILE A 274 -3.75 -7.29 15.12
N ALA A 275 -2.54 -7.65 15.57
CA ALA A 275 -2.34 -8.83 16.41
C ALA A 275 -3.05 -8.68 17.77
N ALA A 276 -2.87 -7.54 18.44
CA ALA A 276 -3.54 -7.23 19.69
C ALA A 276 -5.08 -7.20 19.53
N GLY A 277 -5.57 -6.74 18.38
CA GLY A 277 -6.99 -6.76 18.04
C GLY A 277 -7.55 -8.17 17.85
N TYR A 278 -6.76 -9.11 17.34
CA TYR A 278 -7.18 -10.51 17.21
C TYR A 278 -7.25 -11.19 18.58
N GLU A 279 -6.26 -10.95 19.45
CA GLU A 279 -6.28 -11.43 20.83
C GLU A 279 -7.50 -10.87 21.58
N ALA A 280 -7.75 -9.57 21.47
CA ALA A 280 -8.93 -8.94 22.07
C ALA A 280 -10.27 -9.50 21.59
N ILE A 281 -10.35 -9.98 20.34
CA ILE A 281 -11.55 -10.67 19.85
C ILE A 281 -11.68 -12.05 20.52
N ASN A 282 -10.58 -12.80 20.65
CA ASN A 282 -10.59 -14.12 21.27
C ASN A 282 -10.98 -14.07 22.75
N ASP A 283 -10.57 -13.00 23.43
CA ASP A 283 -10.86 -12.78 24.86
C ASP A 283 -12.25 -12.16 25.11
N ASP A 284 -13.06 -11.96 24.05
CA ASP A 284 -14.32 -11.20 24.07
C ASP A 284 -14.20 -9.83 24.78
N ALA A 285 -13.03 -9.20 24.65
CA ALA A 285 -12.74 -7.94 25.31
C ALA A 285 -13.54 -6.78 24.69
N ALA A 286 -13.91 -5.82 25.54
CA ALA A 286 -14.65 -4.63 25.11
C ALA A 286 -13.82 -3.70 24.21
N CYS A 287 -12.49 -3.78 24.27
CA CYS A 287 -11.50 -3.04 23.49
C CYS A 287 -10.11 -3.71 23.56
N ILE A 288 -9.10 -3.16 22.87
CA ILE A 288 -7.72 -3.64 22.99
C ILE A 288 -7.12 -3.15 24.33
N MET A 289 -6.97 -4.09 25.26
CA MET A 289 -6.33 -3.88 26.57
C MET A 289 -4.79 -3.82 26.49
N PRO A 290 -4.10 -3.26 27.52
CA PRO A 290 -2.63 -3.18 27.57
C PRO A 290 -1.92 -4.52 27.37
N HIS A 291 -2.45 -5.61 27.94
CA HIS A 291 -1.82 -6.93 27.85
C HIS A 291 -1.85 -7.49 26.43
N HIS A 292 -2.88 -7.22 25.63
CA HIS A 292 -2.89 -7.60 24.21
C HIS A 292 -1.81 -6.84 23.42
N LEU A 293 -1.62 -5.54 23.70
CA LEU A 293 -0.56 -4.74 23.08
C LEU A 293 0.83 -5.25 23.47
N ARG A 294 0.99 -5.65 24.74
CA ARG A 294 2.23 -6.27 25.25
C ARG A 294 2.53 -7.58 24.54
N SER A 295 1.60 -8.53 24.56
CA SER A 295 1.72 -9.84 23.89
C SER A 295 2.10 -9.67 22.42
N ALA A 296 1.34 -8.85 21.69
CA ALA A 296 1.62 -8.55 20.28
C ALA A 296 3.00 -7.90 20.04
N SER A 297 3.55 -7.19 21.02
CA SER A 297 4.85 -6.52 20.90
C SER A 297 6.00 -7.42 21.28
N GLU A 298 5.84 -8.30 22.28
CA GLU A 298 6.84 -9.26 22.72
C GLU A 298 7.23 -10.23 21.59
N ASP A 299 6.25 -10.70 20.81
CA ASP A 299 6.46 -11.50 19.59
C ASP A 299 7.32 -10.81 18.51
N ARG A 300 7.50 -9.48 18.62
CA ARG A 300 8.14 -8.62 17.62
C ARG A 300 9.37 -7.90 18.16
N LEU A 301 9.77 -8.17 19.41
CA LEU A 301 10.98 -7.58 19.98
C LEU A 301 12.22 -8.10 19.23
N PRO A 302 13.12 -7.22 18.79
CA PRO A 302 14.41 -7.63 18.26
C PRO A 302 15.19 -8.44 19.30
N SER A 303 15.86 -9.50 18.86
CA SER A 303 16.70 -10.32 19.73
C SER A 303 17.68 -9.47 20.54
N GLY A 304 17.68 -9.65 21.86
CA GLY A 304 18.59 -8.95 22.78
C GLY A 304 18.06 -7.66 23.39
N LYS A 305 16.85 -7.18 23.05
CA LYS A 305 16.20 -6.10 23.80
C LYS A 305 15.52 -6.65 25.07
N THR A 306 15.73 -6.00 26.21
CA THR A 306 15.14 -6.35 27.53
C THR A 306 14.02 -5.42 27.98
N PHE A 307 13.60 -4.50 27.12
CA PHE A 307 12.50 -3.57 27.40
C PHE A 307 11.16 -4.32 27.42
N GLN A 308 10.33 -4.06 28.43
CA GLN A 308 8.98 -4.61 28.54
C GLN A 308 7.97 -3.59 28.02
N PRO A 309 7.41 -3.77 26.81
CA PRO A 309 6.46 -2.83 26.24
C PRO A 309 5.13 -2.88 27.00
N PHE A 310 4.49 -1.73 27.17
CA PHE A 310 3.20 -1.56 27.82
C PHE A 310 3.19 -2.10 29.25
N ALA A 311 4.30 -1.97 29.98
CA ALA A 311 4.38 -2.31 31.40
C ALA A 311 3.27 -1.55 32.16
N GLU A 312 2.55 -2.25 33.04
CA GLU A 312 1.56 -1.59 33.89
C GLU A 312 2.30 -0.64 34.82
N VAL A 313 1.98 0.65 34.74
CA VAL A 313 2.42 1.60 35.77
C VAL A 313 1.69 1.20 37.04
N GLN A 314 2.40 0.54 37.97
CA GLN A 314 1.89 0.37 39.32
C GLN A 314 1.57 1.76 39.84
N ALA A 315 0.29 2.04 40.08
CA ALA A 315 -0.13 3.25 40.75
C ALA A 315 0.55 3.27 42.13
N GLN A 316 1.46 4.22 42.33
CA GLN A 316 1.92 4.62 43.65
C GLN A 316 0.87 5.53 44.29
#